data_AF-A0A957J6G5-F1
#
_entry.id   AF-A0A957J6G5-F1
#
_cell.length_a   1.000
_cell.length_b   1.000
_cell.length_c   1.000
_cell.angle_alpha   90.00
_cell.angle_beta   90.00
_cell.angle_gamma   90.00
#
_symmetry.space_group_name_H-M   'P 1'
#
loop_
_entity.id
_entity.type
_entity.pdbx_description
1 polymer ?
#
loop_
_entity_poly.entity_id
_entity_poly.type
_entity_poly.pdbx_seq_one_letter_code
_entity_poly.pdbx_strand_id
1 'polypeptide(L)' 'LRATEMRCNDILAGPTAGFVQLPEGYDALNYYSLYRPAADESGFDWGTWVVGVERWNGRYYLSYLVHFEWEI' A
#
# COMPACT_ATOMS: atom_id res chain seq x y z
N LEU A 1 10.75 -17.10 -0.43
CA LEU A 1 9.78 -15.98 -0.35
C LEU A 1 10.57 -14.70 -0.19
N ARG A 2 10.35 -13.71 -1.05
CA ARG A 2 10.95 -12.38 -0.92
C ARG A 2 10.35 -11.67 0.31
N ALA A 3 11.13 -10.84 0.99
CA ALA A 3 10.67 -10.13 2.18
C ALA A 3 9.66 -9.03 1.80
N THR A 4 8.70 -8.76 2.69
CA THR A 4 7.80 -7.60 2.57
C THR A 4 8.61 -6.32 2.75
N GLU A 5 8.43 -5.38 1.83
CA GLU A 5 9.05 -4.05 1.91
C GLU A 5 8.07 -3.05 2.50
N MET A 6 8.57 -2.17 3.38
CA MET A 6 7.78 -1.11 3.98
C MET A 6 8.28 0.27 3.53
N ARG A 7 7.34 1.18 3.22
CA ARG A 7 7.62 2.61 2.99
C ARG A 7 6.59 3.48 3.71
N CYS A 8 6.94 4.76 3.87
CA CYS A 8 6.06 5.78 4.45
C CYS A 8 5.67 6.76 3.36
N ASN A 9 4.38 7.09 3.24
CA ASN A 9 3.86 8.07 2.29
C ASN A 9 4.28 7.84 0.83
N ASP A 10 4.61 6.60 0.48
CA ASP A 10 4.97 6.17 -0.86
C ASP A 10 4.39 4.77 -1.08
N ILE A 11 3.67 4.57 -2.19
CA ILE A 11 3.02 3.30 -2.51
C ILE A 11 3.93 2.53 -3.47
N LEU A 12 4.55 1.48 -2.95
CA LEU A 12 5.23 0.51 -3.79
C LEU A 12 4.20 -0.38 -4.48
N ALA A 13 4.42 -0.68 -5.76
CA ALA A 13 3.59 -1.57 -6.54
C ALA A 13 4.46 -2.37 -7.52
N GLY A 14 3.97 -3.54 -7.91
CA GLY A 14 4.55 -4.29 -9.03
C GLY A 14 4.06 -3.75 -10.38
N PRO A 15 4.34 -4.48 -11.48
CA PRO A 15 3.79 -4.20 -12.80
C PRO A 15 2.26 -4.00 -12.74
N THR A 16 1.79 -2.89 -13.31
CA THR A 16 0.39 -2.49 -13.36
C THR A 16 0.10 -1.77 -14.68
N ALA A 17 -1.13 -1.86 -15.21
CA ALA A 17 -1.53 -1.16 -16.43
C ALA A 17 -1.82 0.34 -16.19
N GLY A 18 -2.07 0.73 -14.93
CA GLY A 18 -2.43 2.10 -14.55
C GLY A 18 -1.68 2.60 -13.31
N PHE A 19 -1.94 3.84 -12.91
CA PHE A 19 -1.34 4.39 -11.69
C PHE A 19 -1.94 3.76 -10.44
N VAL A 20 -1.08 3.36 -9.50
CA VAL A 20 -1.50 2.99 -8.15
C VAL A 20 -1.48 4.25 -7.29
N GLN A 21 -2.66 4.72 -6.94
CA GLN A 21 -2.86 5.95 -6.16
C GLN A 21 -3.95 5.70 -5.13
N LEU A 22 -3.85 6.40 -4.00
CA LEU A 22 -4.91 6.40 -3.00
C LEU A 22 -6.21 6.98 -3.60
N PRO A 23 -7.39 6.55 -3.11
CA PRO A 23 -8.64 7.22 -3.41
C PRO A 23 -8.61 8.71 -3.06
N GLU A 24 -9.42 9.49 -3.76
CA GLU A 24 -9.56 10.93 -3.47
C GLU A 24 -9.95 11.17 -2.00
N GLY A 25 -9.30 12.14 -1.36
CA GLY A 25 -9.53 12.52 0.04
C GLY A 25 -8.74 11.71 1.09
N TYR A 26 -7.95 10.72 0.67
CA TYR A 26 -7.12 9.92 1.57
C TYR A 26 -5.68 10.45 1.69
N ASP A 27 -5.33 11.45 0.88
CA ASP A 27 -4.03 12.09 0.76
C ASP A 27 -3.65 12.97 1.97
N ALA A 28 -4.63 13.39 2.76
CA ALA A 28 -4.41 14.25 3.93
C ALA A 28 -3.76 13.52 5.13
N LEU A 29 -3.73 12.19 5.13
CA LEU A 29 -3.22 11.38 6.23
C LEU A 29 -1.92 10.69 5.86
N ASN A 30 -1.02 10.59 6.84
CA ASN A 30 0.20 9.79 6.68
C ASN A 30 -0.16 8.30 6.64
N TYR A 31 0.60 7.54 5.87
CA TYR A 31 0.39 6.10 5.75
C TYR A 31 1.69 5.31 5.68
N TYR A 32 1.58 4.03 6.02
CA TYR A 32 2.59 3.04 5.70
C TYR A 32 2.10 2.15 4.56
N SER A 33 2.98 1.83 3.61
CA SER A 33 2.73 0.80 2.61
C SER A 33 3.53 -0.46 2.95
N LEU A 34 2.91 -1.61 2.77
CA LEU A 34 3.47 -2.94 3.01
C LEU A 34 3.37 -3.72 1.70
N TYR A 35 4.47 -3.77 0.95
CA TYR A 35 4.54 -4.38 -0.37
C TYR A 35 5.06 -5.81 -0.30
N ARG A 36 4.25 -6.74 -0.80
CA ARG A 36 4.62 -8.12 -1.11
C ARG A 36 5.01 -8.17 -2.60
N PRO A 37 6.31 -8.31 -2.93
CA PRO A 37 6.71 -8.57 -4.30
C PRO A 37 6.22 -9.94 -4.78
N ALA A 38 6.01 -10.05 -6.09
CA ALA A 38 5.67 -11.33 -6.71
C ALA A 38 6.73 -12.40 -6.43
N ALA A 39 6.26 -13.63 -6.24
CA ALA A 39 7.11 -14.77 -5.94
C ALA A 39 7.81 -15.32 -7.21
N ASP A 40 7.19 -15.10 -8.36
CA ASP A 40 7.63 -15.59 -9.66
C ASP A 40 8.25 -14.48 -10.54
N GLU A 41 8.77 -14.88 -11.70
CA GLU A 41 9.39 -13.94 -12.64
C GLU A 41 8.38 -13.17 -13.48
N SER A 42 7.12 -13.63 -13.55
CA SER A 42 6.07 -12.91 -14.26
C SER A 42 5.83 -11.53 -13.64
N GLY A 43 6.05 -11.41 -12.33
CA GLY A 43 5.95 -10.16 -11.62
C GLY A 43 4.51 -9.78 -11.29
N PHE A 44 3.51 -10.56 -11.68
CA PHE A 44 2.10 -10.17 -11.60
C PHE A 44 1.43 -10.54 -10.27
N ASP A 45 1.80 -11.62 -9.59
CA ASP A 45 1.22 -11.96 -8.27
C ASP A 45 1.86 -11.12 -7.15
N TRP A 46 1.71 -9.79 -7.20
CA TRP A 46 2.16 -8.86 -6.16
C TRP A 46 0.96 -8.27 -5.39
N GLY A 47 1.22 -7.68 -4.22
CA GLY A 47 0.18 -6.97 -3.48
C GLY A 47 0.75 -5.92 -2.53
N THR A 48 -0.02 -4.86 -2.28
CA THR A 48 0.36 -3.79 -1.36
C THR A 48 -0.81 -3.45 -0.44
N TRP A 49 -0.58 -3.52 0.87
CA TRP A 49 -1.47 -2.92 1.84
C TRP A 49 -1.02 -1.49 2.17
N VAL A 50 -1.93 -0.53 2.06
CA VAL A 50 -1.72 0.84 2.53
C VAL A 50 -2.54 1.05 3.80
N VAL A 51 -1.86 1.43 4.87
CA VAL A 51 -2.41 1.61 6.21
C VAL A 51 -2.32 3.08 6.59
N GLY A 52 -3.46 3.77 6.54
CA GLY A 52 -3.57 5.18 6.94
C GLY A 52 -3.56 5.31 8.46
N VAL A 53 -2.67 6.15 8.98
CA VAL A 53 -2.52 6.38 10.41
C VAL A 53 -2.76 7.85 10.72
N GLU A 54 -3.74 8.10 11.57
CA GLU A 54 -4.05 9.43 12.08
C GLU A 54 -3.71 9.52 13.57
N ARG A 55 -3.26 10.71 13.99
CA ARG A 55 -3.09 11.01 15.41
C ARG A 55 -4.13 12.04 15.84
N TRP A 56 -5.06 11.61 16.69
CA TRP A 56 -6.13 12.45 17.21
C TRP A 56 -6.13 12.45 18.75
N ASN A 57 -6.13 13.63 19.37
CA ASN A 57 -6.05 13.80 20.83
C ASN A 57 -4.94 12.96 21.50
N GLY A 58 -3.77 12.90 20.85
CA GLY A 58 -2.60 12.18 21.35
C GLY A 58 -2.63 10.67 21.15
N ARG A 59 -3.72 10.09 20.61
CA ARG A 59 -3.86 8.65 20.31
C ARG A 59 -3.74 8.40 18.81
N TYR A 60 -3.20 7.24 18.46
CA TYR A 60 -3.11 6.78 17.07
C TYR A 60 -4.32 5.95 16.70
N TYR A 61 -4.82 6.17 15.49
CA TYR A 61 -5.95 5.47 14.89
C TYR A 61 -5.53 4.94 13.53
N LEU A 62 -6.04 3.75 13.19
CA LEU A 62 -6.05 3.29 11.81
C LEU A 62 -7.28 3.90 11.14
N SER A 63 -7.07 4.83 10.22
CA SER A 63 -8.15 5.57 9.58
C SER A 63 -8.66 4.87 8.33
N TYR A 64 -7.77 4.19 7.60
CA TYR A 64 -8.14 3.39 6.45
C TYR A 64 -7.17 2.25 6.20
N LEU A 65 -7.66 1.26 5.45
CA LEU A 65 -6.90 0.13 4.96
C LEU A 65 -7.28 -0.11 3.50
N VAL A 66 -6.32 0.01 2.59
CA VAL A 66 -6.52 -0.20 1.14
C VAL A 66 -5.61 -1.31 0.66
N HIS A 67 -6.13 -2.24 -0.13
CA HIS A 67 -5.35 -3.29 -0.79
C HIS A 67 -5.27 -3.01 -2.28
N PHE A 68 -4.05 -3.02 -2.81
CA PHE A 68 -3.79 -3.05 -4.24
C PHE A 68 -3.23 -4.41 -4.60
N GLU A 69 -3.79 -5.04 -5.62
CA GLU A 69 -3.31 -6.29 -6.20
C GLU A 69 -3.46 -6.25 -7.72
N TRP A 70 -2.65 -7.04 -8.41
CA TRP A 70 -2.82 -7.26 -9.84
C TRP A 70 -4.11 -8.02 -10.10
N GLU A 71 -4.74 -7.76 -11.26
CA GLU A 71 -6.01 -8.35 -11.69
C GLU A 71 -6.07 -9.86 -11.40
N ILE A 72 -7.10 -10.26 -10.65
CA ILE A 72 -7.52 -11.65 -10.45
C ILE A 72 -8.65 -11.96 -11.42
#